data_AF-A0A3B8Z348-F1
#
_entry.id   AF-A0A3B8Z348-F1
#
_cell.length_a   1.000
_cell.length_b   1.000
_cell.length_c   1.000
_cell.angle_alpha   90.00
_cell.angle_beta   90.00
_cell.angle_gamma   90.00
#
_symmetry.space_group_name_H-M   'P 1'
#
loop_
_entity.id
_entity.type
_entity.pdbx_description
1 polymer ?
#
loop_
_entity_poly.entity_id
_entity_poly.type
_entity_poly.pdbx_seq_one_letter_code
_entity_poly.pdbx_strand_id
1 'polypeptide(L)'
;MAGKTLYDKIWETHLVKERDNGTALVYIDRHLIHEVTSPQAFEGLRLAGRSPWRAGANLATPDHNVPTTIDERSRGLAGIQDQVSKLQVKTLDENCREFNILEIEMNDERQGIVHVIG
;
A
#
# COMPACT_ATOMS: atom_id res chain seq x y z
N MET A 1 -17.62 31.10 -19.23
CA MET A 1 -16.83 30.34 -18.24
C MET A 1 -15.82 29.53 -19.02
N ALA A 2 -14.53 29.61 -18.68
CA ALA A 2 -13.56 28.69 -19.26
C ALA A 2 -13.94 27.25 -18.86
N GLY A 3 -13.76 26.29 -19.77
CA GLY A 3 -14.03 24.88 -19.46
C GLY A 3 -13.06 24.38 -18.39
N LYS A 4 -13.54 23.50 -17.52
CA LYS A 4 -12.69 22.81 -16.54
C LYS A 4 -11.90 21.69 -17.22
N THR A 5 -10.61 21.57 -16.90
CA THR A 5 -9.77 20.44 -17.32
C THR A 5 -10.20 19.15 -16.61
N LEU A 6 -9.66 18.00 -17.04
CA LEU A 6 -9.87 16.74 -16.30
C LEU A 6 -9.30 16.81 -14.88
N TYR A 7 -8.13 17.44 -14.71
CA TYR A 7 -7.50 17.62 -13.40
C TYR A 7 -8.37 18.44 -12.45
N ASP A 8 -8.94 19.56 -12.92
CA ASP A 8 -9.84 20.39 -12.11
C ASP A 8 -11.05 19.58 -11.63
N LYS A 9 -11.63 18.78 -12.52
CA LYS A 9 -12.81 17.95 -12.20
C LYS A 9 -12.48 16.88 -11.16
N ILE A 10 -11.34 16.20 -11.30
CA ILE A 10 -10.90 15.19 -10.33
C ILE A 10 -10.62 15.86 -8.99
N TRP A 11 -9.83 16.94 -8.97
CA TRP A 11 -9.51 17.68 -7.75
C TRP A 11 -10.75 18.14 -7.00
N GLU A 12 -11.67 18.83 -7.68
CA GLU A 12 -12.90 19.35 -7.07
C GLU A 12 -13.80 18.25 -6.51
N THR A 13 -13.81 17.07 -7.14
CA THR A 13 -14.61 15.91 -6.67
C THR A 13 -14.05 15.32 -5.35
N HIS A 14 -12.75 15.52 -5.08
CA HIS A 14 -12.07 14.96 -3.90
C HIS A 14 -11.75 16.01 -2.83
N LEU A 15 -11.97 17.30 -3.11
CA LEU A 15 -11.77 18.38 -2.15
C LEU A 15 -12.86 18.33 -1.09
N VAL A 16 -12.47 18.03 0.15
CA VAL A 16 -13.37 18.04 1.31
C VAL A 16 -13.52 19.45 1.86
N LYS A 17 -12.40 20.18 1.98
CA LYS A 17 -12.39 21.54 2.52
C LYS A 17 -11.11 22.27 2.14
N GLU A 18 -11.24 23.51 1.67
CA GLU A 18 -10.14 24.47 1.63
C GLU A 18 -10.13 25.29 2.92
N ARG A 19 -8.93 25.57 3.45
CA ARG A 19 -8.74 26.35 4.67
C ARG A 19 -8.21 27.75 4.32
N ASP A 20 -8.46 28.71 5.20
CA ASP A 20 -8.11 30.13 4.99
C ASP A 20 -6.60 30.37 4.75
N ASN A 21 -5.75 29.44 5.17
CA ASN A 21 -4.31 29.49 4.93
C ASN A 21 -3.87 28.89 3.57
N GLY A 22 -4.83 28.56 2.69
CA GLY A 22 -4.58 27.96 1.38
C GLY A 22 -4.29 26.45 1.39
N THR A 23 -4.42 25.78 2.52
CA THR A 23 -4.28 24.31 2.57
C THR A 23 -5.60 23.60 2.26
N ALA A 24 -5.53 22.50 1.52
CA ALA A 24 -6.68 21.69 1.16
C ALA A 24 -6.69 20.38 1.96
N LEU A 25 -7.88 20.01 2.45
CA LEU A 25 -8.19 18.65 2.88
C LEU A 25 -8.77 17.90 1.69
N VAL A 26 -8.05 16.87 1.24
CA VAL A 26 -8.44 16.01 0.12
C VAL A 26 -8.76 14.62 0.64
N TYR A 27 -9.82 14.02 0.12
CA TYR A 27 -10.17 12.64 0.42
C TYR A 27 -9.35 11.68 -0.47
N ILE A 28 -8.80 10.63 0.12
CA ILE A 28 -8.02 9.60 -0.60
C ILE A 28 -8.84 8.32 -0.68
N ASP A 29 -9.17 7.90 -1.90
CA ASP A 29 -10.03 6.75 -2.15
C ASP A 29 -9.31 5.40 -2.09
N ARG A 30 -8.01 5.39 -2.40
CA ARG A 30 -7.22 4.17 -2.45
C ARG A 30 -5.79 4.41 -2.02
N HIS A 31 -5.28 3.48 -1.23
CA HIS A 31 -3.87 3.38 -0.88
C HIS A 31 -3.33 2.08 -1.47
N LEU A 32 -2.27 2.21 -2.27
CA LEU A 32 -1.52 1.07 -2.77
C LEU A 32 -0.22 1.01 -1.96
N ILE A 33 0.04 -0.12 -1.33
CA ILE A 33 1.17 -0.29 -0.40
C ILE A 33 1.96 -1.55 -0.73
N HIS A 34 3.23 -1.54 -0.35
CA HIS A 34 4.18 -2.61 -0.63
C HIS A 34 5.19 -2.74 0.52
N GLU A 35 5.99 -3.79 0.49
CA GLU A 35 6.84 -4.27 1.59
C GLU A 35 8.00 -3.34 1.97
N VAL A 36 8.38 -2.40 1.09
CA VAL A 36 9.58 -1.56 1.30
C VAL A 36 9.28 -0.36 2.19
N THR A 37 8.16 0.32 1.97
CA THR A 37 7.83 1.63 2.56
C THR A 37 6.71 1.57 3.59
N SER A 38 5.82 0.58 3.48
CA SER A 38 4.69 0.45 4.39
C SER A 38 5.04 0.04 5.82
N PRO A 39 6.11 -0.74 6.11
CA PRO A 39 6.47 -1.06 7.49
C PRO A 39 6.62 0.17 8.39
N GLN A 40 7.26 1.23 7.88
CA GLN A 40 7.44 2.48 8.60
C GLN A 40 6.11 3.22 8.80
N ALA A 41 5.21 3.17 7.81
CA ALA A 41 3.89 3.79 7.93
C ALA A 41 3.02 3.09 8.98
N PHE A 42 3.03 1.75 9.02
CA PHE A 42 2.33 0.97 10.05
C PHE A 42 2.91 1.20 11.45
N GLU A 43 4.23 1.31 11.57
CA GLU A 43 4.85 1.65 12.86
C GLU A 43 4.44 3.05 13.31
N GLY A 44 4.38 4.02 12.39
CA GLY A 44 3.84 5.35 12.68
C GLY A 44 2.40 5.33 13.19
N LEU A 45 1.55 4.43 12.67
CA LEU A 45 0.19 4.23 13.18
C LEU A 45 0.20 3.67 14.62
N ARG A 46 1.03 2.66 14.91
CA ARG A 46 1.15 2.10 16.27
C ARG A 46 1.64 3.11 17.28
N LEU A 47 2.72 3.82 16.98
CA LEU A 47 3.28 4.86 17.85
C LEU A 47 2.27 5.99 18.13
N ALA A 48 1.40 6.29 17.15
CA ALA A 48 0.33 7.27 17.31
C ALA A 48 -0.94 6.71 17.97
N GLY A 49 -1.01 5.40 18.26
CA GLY A 49 -2.21 4.73 18.78
C GLY A 49 -3.39 4.78 17.80
N ARG A 50 -3.12 4.69 16.49
CA ARG A 50 -4.12 4.81 15.42
C ARG A 50 -4.27 3.52 14.63
N SER A 51 -5.44 3.35 14.04
CA SER A 51 -5.71 2.32 13.03
C SER A 51 -6.08 2.97 11.70
N PRO A 52 -5.87 2.30 10.55
CA PRO A 52 -6.38 2.77 9.27
C PRO A 52 -7.90 2.97 9.35
N TRP A 53 -8.36 4.18 9.03
CA TRP A 53 -9.77 4.53 9.14
C TRP A 53 -10.66 3.68 8.23
N ARG A 54 -10.20 3.39 7.00
CA ARG A 54 -10.92 2.57 6.01
C ARG A 54 -9.99 1.50 5.46
N ALA A 55 -9.81 0.42 6.20
CA ALA A 55 -8.91 -0.68 5.82
C ALA A 55 -9.17 -1.20 4.39
N GLY A 56 -10.45 -1.34 3.98
CA GLY A 56 -10.82 -1.79 2.62
C GLY A 56 -10.47 -0.82 1.46
N ALA A 57 -10.03 0.41 1.75
CA ALA A 57 -9.46 1.31 0.75
C ALA A 57 -7.99 1.01 0.44
N ASN A 58 -7.36 0.09 1.18
CA ASN A 58 -5.96 -0.28 1.00
C ASN A 58 -5.88 -1.57 0.17
N LEU A 59 -4.83 -1.69 -0.62
CA LEU A 59 -4.41 -2.93 -1.27
C LEU A 59 -2.90 -3.05 -1.12
N ALA A 60 -2.46 -4.20 -0.62
CA ALA A 60 -1.05 -4.53 -0.47
C ALA A 60 -0.62 -5.60 -1.46
N THR A 61 0.62 -5.52 -1.93
CA THR A 61 1.32 -6.59 -2.63
C THR A 61 2.82 -6.44 -2.41
N PRO A 62 3.57 -7.53 -2.14
CA PRO A 62 5.01 -7.49 -2.23
C PRO A 62 5.43 -7.59 -3.70
N ASP A 63 6.30 -6.71 -4.17
CA ASP A 63 6.72 -6.68 -5.58
C ASP A 63 8.18 -6.23 -5.82
N HIS A 64 8.88 -5.70 -4.81
CA HIS A 64 10.25 -5.20 -4.93
C HIS A 64 11.30 -6.24 -4.50
N ASN A 65 11.00 -7.00 -3.45
CA ASN A 65 11.90 -7.92 -2.74
C ASN A 65 11.46 -9.38 -2.88
N VAL A 66 10.75 -9.68 -3.96
CA VAL A 66 10.25 -11.01 -4.29
C VAL A 66 11.25 -11.75 -5.19
N PRO A 67 11.58 -13.02 -4.91
CA PRO A 67 12.47 -13.80 -5.77
C PRO A 67 11.86 -14.03 -7.16
N THR A 68 12.72 -14.13 -8.17
CA THR A 68 12.34 -14.36 -9.57
C THR A 68 12.57 -15.80 -10.02
N THR A 69 13.33 -16.60 -9.26
CA THR A 69 13.57 -18.01 -9.61
C THR A 69 12.45 -18.91 -9.11
N ILE A 70 12.09 -19.92 -9.91
CA ILE A 70 11.03 -20.89 -9.58
C ILE A 70 11.32 -21.60 -8.25
N ASP A 71 12.57 -22.00 -8.05
CA ASP A 71 13.03 -22.73 -6.86
C ASP A 71 12.85 -21.89 -5.59
N GLU A 72 13.24 -20.61 -5.60
CA GLU A 72 13.04 -19.72 -4.45
C GLU A 72 11.56 -19.47 -4.18
N ARG A 73 10.76 -19.18 -5.21
CA ARG A 73 9.32 -18.90 -5.04
C ARG A 73 8.55 -20.12 -4.51
N SER A 74 8.94 -21.33 -4.91
CA SER A 74 8.30 -22.58 -4.43
C SER A 74 8.43 -22.77 -2.92
N ARG A 75 9.43 -22.13 -2.28
CA ARG A 75 9.66 -22.15 -0.83
C ARG A 75 8.94 -21.02 -0.08
N GLY A 76 8.18 -20.17 -0.77
CA GLY A 76 7.54 -18.99 -0.18
C GLY A 76 8.53 -18.07 0.52
N LEU A 77 8.13 -17.49 1.66
CA LEU A 77 9.01 -16.62 2.47
C LEU A 77 10.38 -17.25 2.75
N ALA A 78 10.46 -18.57 3.00
CA ALA A 78 11.71 -19.24 3.30
C ALA A 78 12.72 -19.19 2.13
N GLY A 79 12.24 -19.06 0.90
CA GLY A 79 13.04 -18.95 -0.31
C GLY A 79 13.79 -17.63 -0.48
N ILE A 80 13.38 -16.56 0.20
CA ILE A 80 14.08 -15.27 0.15
C ILE A 80 15.40 -15.37 0.93
N GLN A 81 16.54 -15.36 0.23
CA GLN A 81 17.85 -15.53 0.85
C GLN A 81 18.32 -14.28 1.60
N ASP A 82 18.11 -13.11 1.00
CA ASP A 82 18.45 -11.83 1.63
C ASP A 82 17.55 -11.58 2.85
N GLN A 83 18.19 -11.35 4.00
CA GLN A 83 17.48 -11.24 5.27
C GLN A 83 16.66 -9.95 5.38
N VAL A 84 17.10 -8.87 4.74
CA VAL A 84 16.37 -7.60 4.73
C VAL A 84 15.09 -7.73 3.90
N SER A 85 15.21 -8.28 2.70
CA SER A 85 14.10 -8.61 1.80
C SER A 85 13.08 -9.52 2.48
N LYS A 86 13.55 -10.59 3.12
CA LYS A 86 12.70 -11.54 3.87
C LYS A 86 11.96 -10.84 5.00
N LEU A 87 12.66 -9.99 5.76
CA LEU A 87 12.05 -9.23 6.85
C LEU A 87 10.98 -8.27 6.34
N GLN A 88 11.22 -7.56 5.23
CA GLN A 88 10.27 -6.62 4.65
C GLN A 88 8.99 -7.30 4.19
N VAL A 89 9.08 -8.40 3.42
CA VAL A 89 7.89 -9.16 2.98
C VAL A 89 7.14 -9.72 4.19
N LYS A 90 7.85 -10.35 5.14
CA LYS A 90 7.23 -10.86 6.36
C LYS A 90 6.54 -9.76 7.17
N THR A 91 7.13 -8.58 7.24
CA THR A 91 6.55 -7.45 7.98
C THR A 91 5.29 -6.93 7.29
N LEU A 92 5.23 -6.93 5.96
CA LEU A 92 4.00 -6.62 5.22
C LEU A 92 2.89 -7.61 5.58
N ASP A 93 3.13 -8.91 5.49
CA ASP A 93 2.19 -9.98 5.87
C ASP A 93 1.61 -9.75 7.27
N GLU A 94 2.49 -9.50 8.25
CA GLU A 94 2.11 -9.30 9.65
C GLU A 94 1.26 -8.03 9.82
N ASN A 95 1.66 -6.92 9.18
CA ASN A 95 0.93 -5.67 9.22
C ASN A 95 -0.47 -5.79 8.57
N CYS A 96 -0.56 -6.42 7.40
CA CYS A 96 -1.83 -6.56 6.70
C CYS A 96 -2.82 -7.41 7.50
N ARG A 97 -2.34 -8.48 8.15
CA ARG A 97 -3.15 -9.29 9.09
C ARG A 97 -3.56 -8.50 10.32
N GLU A 98 -2.65 -7.74 10.94
CA GLU A 98 -2.94 -6.92 12.13
C GLU A 98 -3.98 -5.83 11.84
N PHE A 99 -3.84 -5.12 10.72
CA PHE A 99 -4.69 -3.98 10.37
C PHE A 99 -5.87 -4.33 9.46
N ASN A 100 -6.11 -5.63 9.19
CA ASN A 100 -7.18 -6.13 8.34
C ASN A 100 -7.20 -5.49 6.94
N ILE A 101 -6.03 -5.44 6.31
CA ILE A 101 -5.83 -4.93 4.95
C ILE A 101 -5.77 -6.09 3.97
N LEU A 102 -6.42 -5.94 2.81
CA LEU A 102 -6.32 -6.91 1.73
C LEU A 102 -4.89 -6.90 1.17
N GLU A 103 -4.25 -8.06 1.25
CA GLU A 103 -2.96 -8.32 0.63
C GLU A 103 -3.09 -9.40 -0.45
N ILE A 104 -2.48 -9.13 -1.60
CA ILE A 104 -2.19 -10.14 -2.61
C ILE A 104 -0.79 -10.66 -2.28
N GLU A 105 -0.73 -11.73 -1.48
CA GLU A 105 0.54 -12.27 -0.96
C GLU A 105 1.46 -12.77 -2.08
N MET A 106 2.75 -12.91 -1.79
CA MET A 106 3.79 -13.26 -2.77
C MET A 106 3.47 -14.48 -3.65
N ASN A 107 2.76 -15.49 -3.10
CA ASN A 107 2.46 -16.74 -3.81
C ASN A 107 1.03 -16.78 -4.38
N ASP A 108 0.27 -15.70 -4.28
CA ASP A 108 -1.04 -15.57 -4.92
C ASP A 108 -0.88 -15.45 -6.44
N GLU A 109 -1.76 -16.09 -7.21
CA GLU A 109 -1.72 -16.06 -8.68
C GLU A 109 -1.94 -14.65 -9.27
N ARG A 110 -2.54 -13.75 -8.48
CA ARG A 110 -2.80 -12.35 -8.85
C ARG A 110 -1.63 -11.43 -8.53
N GLN A 111 -0.58 -11.94 -7.86
CA GLN A 111 0.56 -11.14 -7.43
C GLN A 111 1.28 -10.53 -8.63
N GLY A 112 1.67 -9.27 -8.49
CA GLY A 112 2.37 -8.52 -9.53
C GLY A 112 2.82 -7.16 -9.03
N ILE A 113 3.35 -6.36 -9.95
CA ILE A 113 3.78 -4.99 -9.68
C ILE A 113 2.58 -4.18 -9.20
N VAL A 114 2.75 -3.41 -8.13
CA VAL A 114 1.66 -2.71 -7.43
C VAL A 114 0.85 -1.78 -8.35
N HIS A 115 1.51 -1.14 -9.33
CA HIS A 115 0.87 -0.25 -10.32
C HIS A 115 0.21 -0.96 -11.50
N VAL A 116 0.35 -2.29 -11.60
CA VAL A 116 -0.30 -3.11 -12.63
C VAL A 116 -1.57 -3.74 -12.08
N ILE A 117 -1.55 -4.18 -10.82
CA ILE A 117 -2.65 -4.94 -10.21
C ILE A 117 -3.58 -4.07 -9.33
N GLY A 118 -3.14 -2.87 -8.95
CA GLY A 118 -3.84 -1.96 -8.04
C GLY A 118 -4.54 -0.77 -8.70
#